data_AF-A0A3P7J4T2-F1
#
_entry.id   AF-A0A3P7J4T2-F1
#
_cell.length_a   1.000
_cell.length_b   1.000
_cell.length_c   1.000
_cell.angle_alpha   90.00
_cell.angle_beta   90.00
_cell.angle_gamma   90.00
#
_symmetry.space_group_name_H-M   'P 1'
#
loop_
_entity.id
_entity.type
_entity.pdbx_description
1 polymer ?
#
loop_
_entity_poly.entity_id
_entity_poly.type
_entity_poly.pdbx_seq_one_letter_code
_entity_poly.pdbx_strand_id
1 'polypeptide(L)'
;MRSRYRKLEWKHILVGDFVHLSHDEIIPADILLLRSSDTNGAPLPREFTILAKENVLLRGCVVKNTDFVEGIVLYAGNDTKAMLNNKGPRYKR
;
A
#
# COMPACT_ATOMS: atom_id res chain seq x y z
N MET A 1 -2.85 22.43 -14.07
CA MET A 1 -2.05 21.20 -13.85
C MET A 1 -3.01 20.14 -13.32
N ARG A 2 -3.29 19.08 -14.09
CA ARG A 2 -4.38 18.13 -13.80
C ARG A 2 -4.06 17.34 -12.52
N SER A 3 -4.96 17.37 -11.53
CA SER A 3 -4.88 16.44 -10.39
C SER A 3 -5.06 15.02 -10.93
N ARG A 4 -3.97 14.26 -10.99
CA ARG A 4 -3.95 12.88 -11.55
C ARG A 4 -4.62 11.87 -10.62
N TYR A 5 -4.65 12.16 -9.32
CA TYR A 5 -5.25 11.32 -8.29
C TYR A 5 -6.46 12.00 -7.67
N ARG A 6 -7.46 11.19 -7.29
CA ARG A 6 -8.69 11.62 -6.60
C ARG A 6 -8.74 10.95 -5.22
N LYS A 7 -9.07 11.74 -4.19
CA LYS A 7 -9.31 11.19 -2.85
C LYS A 7 -10.53 10.26 -2.88
N LEU A 8 -10.36 9.04 -2.39
CA LEU A 8 -11.41 8.03 -2.28
C LEU A 8 -11.48 7.51 -0.85
N GLU A 9 -12.68 7.15 -0.40
CA GLU A 9 -12.85 6.40 0.84
C GLU A 9 -12.34 4.97 0.69
N TRP A 10 -11.83 4.38 1.77
CA TRP A 10 -11.22 3.04 1.73
C TRP A 10 -12.19 1.96 1.25
N LYS A 11 -13.48 2.12 1.52
CA LYS A 11 -14.54 1.19 1.10
C LYS A 11 -14.74 1.12 -0.42
N HIS A 12 -14.21 2.09 -1.17
CA HIS A 12 -14.33 2.15 -2.63
C HIS A 12 -13.02 1.76 -3.34
N ILE A 13 -12.00 1.32 -2.62
CA ILE A 13 -10.74 0.86 -3.19
C ILE A 13 -10.91 -0.56 -3.74
N LEU A 14 -10.54 -0.76 -5.01
CA LEU A 14 -10.62 -2.03 -5.70
C LEU A 14 -9.23 -2.58 -6.04
N VAL A 15 -9.16 -3.90 -6.25
CA VAL A 15 -7.95 -4.54 -6.77
C VAL A 15 -7.61 -3.98 -8.14
N GLY A 16 -6.34 -3.64 -8.35
CA GLY A 16 -5.86 -2.99 -9.57
C GLY A 16 -5.88 -1.46 -9.56
N ASP A 17 -6.45 -0.83 -8.54
CA ASP A 17 -6.39 0.64 -8.40
C ASP A 17 -4.95 1.12 -8.16
N PHE A 18 -4.61 2.27 -8.75
CA PHE A 18 -3.39 2.99 -8.43
C PHE A 18 -3.62 3.90 -7.23
N VAL A 19 -2.76 3.76 -6.23
CA VAL A 19 -2.79 4.59 -5.02
C VAL A 19 -1.57 5.50 -4.97
N HIS A 20 -1.78 6.70 -4.44
CA HIS A 20 -0.75 7.63 -4.05
C HIS A 20 -0.96 7.91 -2.56
N LEU A 21 0.03 7.58 -1.74
CA LEU A 21 -0.02 7.73 -0.28
C LEU A 21 1.06 8.71 0.15
N SER A 22 0.69 9.71 0.93
CA SER A 22 1.59 10.73 1.47
C SER A 22 2.29 10.23 2.74
N HIS A 23 3.31 10.96 3.18
CA HIS A 23 3.93 10.78 4.48
C HIS A 23 2.88 10.69 5.62
N ASP A 24 3.11 9.77 6.56
CA ASP A 24 2.23 9.47 7.70
C ASP A 24 0.81 9.00 7.35
N GLU A 25 0.52 8.70 6.08
CA GLU A 25 -0.76 8.09 5.71
C GLU A 25 -0.78 6.59 6.01
N ILE A 26 -1.95 6.11 6.46
CA ILE A 26 -2.19 4.69 6.71
C ILE A 26 -2.53 4.01 5.39
N ILE A 27 -1.86 2.90 5.12
CA ILE A 27 -2.07 2.07 3.94
C ILE A 27 -3.44 1.36 4.05
N PRO A 28 -4.36 1.56 3.08
CA PRO A 28 -5.75 1.10 3.20
C PRO A 28 -5.95 -0.38 2.82
N ALA A 29 -5.05 -0.94 2.04
CA ALA A 29 -5.16 -2.23 1.35
C ALA A 29 -3.77 -2.85 1.19
N ASP A 30 -3.64 -4.12 0.80
CA ASP A 30 -2.32 -4.65 0.48
C ASP A 30 -1.92 -4.14 -0.91
N ILE A 31 -0.80 -3.41 -1.00
CA ILE A 31 -0.36 -2.75 -2.23
C ILE A 31 1.04 -3.19 -2.62
N LEU A 32 1.29 -3.28 -3.91
CA LEU A 32 2.63 -3.43 -4.46
C LEU A 32 3.25 -2.05 -4.65
N LEU A 33 4.39 -1.79 -4.02
CA LEU A 33 5.15 -0.55 -4.18
C LEU A 33 5.72 -0.48 -5.60
N LEU A 34 5.36 0.57 -6.33
CA LEU A 34 5.89 0.85 -7.67
C LEU A 34 6.94 1.96 -7.63
N ARG A 35 6.73 2.98 -6.80
CA ARG A 35 7.61 4.16 -6.71
C ARG A 35 7.56 4.76 -5.31
N SER A 36 8.70 5.29 -4.85
CA SER A 36 8.83 6.08 -3.62
C SER A 36 9.43 7.44 -3.97
N SER A 37 9.10 8.49 -3.21
CA SER A 37 9.74 9.80 -3.37
C SER A 37 11.19 9.77 -2.91
N ASP A 38 11.45 8.99 -1.86
CA ASP A 38 12.76 8.86 -1.27
C ASP A 38 13.44 7.66 -1.91
N THR A 39 14.23 7.94 -2.96
CA THR A 39 15.23 7.00 -3.45
C THR A 39 16.39 7.11 -2.47
N ASN A 40 16.44 6.28 -1.42
CA ASN A 40 17.48 6.22 -0.36
C ASN A 40 18.95 6.10 -0.89
N GLY A 41 19.39 6.94 -1.83
CA GLY A 41 20.60 6.78 -2.63
C GLY A 41 20.64 5.54 -3.53
N ALA A 42 19.81 4.53 -3.27
CA ALA A 42 19.72 3.35 -4.09
C ALA A 42 18.98 3.69 -5.40
N PRO A 43 19.59 3.50 -6.58
CA PRO A 43 18.82 3.52 -7.81
C PRO A 43 17.74 2.44 -7.67
N LEU A 44 16.47 2.84 -7.65
CA LEU A 44 15.39 1.90 -7.94
C LEU A 44 15.84 1.17 -9.22
N PRO A 45 15.89 -0.18 -9.23
CA PRO A 45 16.36 -0.89 -10.39
C PRO A 45 15.61 -0.34 -11.60
N ARG A 46 16.35 0.09 -12.64
CA ARG A 46 15.82 0.78 -13.83
C ARG A 46 14.88 -0.10 -14.66
N GLU A 47 14.58 -1.28 -14.15
CA GLU A 47 13.85 -2.35 -14.76
C GLU A 47 13.02 -2.99 -13.64
N PHE A 48 11.72 -3.07 -13.90
CA PHE A 48 10.65 -3.61 -13.05
C PHE A 48 11.18 -4.41 -11.87
N THR A 49 11.12 -3.85 -10.66
CA THR A 49 11.47 -4.61 -9.46
C THR A 49 10.67 -5.90 -9.52
N ILE A 50 11.39 -7.03 -9.61
CA ILE A 50 10.79 -8.37 -9.61
C ILE A 50 9.81 -8.40 -8.44
N LEU A 51 8.62 -8.96 -8.68
CA LEU A 51 7.49 -9.03 -7.74
C LEU A 51 7.87 -9.85 -6.50
N ALA A 52 8.73 -9.27 -5.65
CA ALA A 52 9.24 -9.86 -4.45
C ALA A 52 8.32 -9.50 -3.29
N LYS A 53 8.23 -10.41 -2.32
CA LYS A 53 7.41 -10.22 -1.12
C LYS A 53 7.82 -8.97 -0.33
N GLU A 54 9.08 -8.54 -0.46
CA GLU A 54 9.59 -7.32 0.17
C GLU A 54 8.95 -6.03 -0.37
N ASN A 55 8.39 -6.05 -1.59
CA ASN A 55 7.78 -4.87 -2.22
C ASN A 55 6.29 -4.73 -1.91
N VAL A 56 5.72 -5.61 -1.09
CA VAL A 56 4.30 -5.57 -0.71
C VAL A 56 4.16 -4.80 0.60
N LEU A 57 3.43 -3.69 0.55
CA LEU A 57 3.03 -2.92 1.72
C LEU A 57 1.65 -3.43 2.18
N LEU A 58 1.52 -3.75 3.46
CA LEU A 58 0.31 -4.36 4.01
C LEU A 58 -0.68 -3.31 4.53
N ARG A 59 -1.97 -3.65 4.49
CA ARG A 59 -3.03 -2.84 5.12
C ARG A 59 -2.70 -2.55 6.59
N GLY A 60 -2.84 -1.28 6.99
CA GLY A 60 -2.64 -0.82 8.37
C GLY A 60 -1.21 -0.39 8.69
N CYS A 61 -0.25 -0.61 7.79
CA CYS A 61 1.08 0.02 7.89
C CYS A 61 0.98 1.53 7.65
N VAL A 62 1.95 2.29 8.18
CA VAL A 62 2.05 3.75 8.02
C VAL A 62 3.25 4.07 7.12
N VAL A 63 3.06 4.96 6.15
CA VAL A 63 4.16 5.45 5.31
C VAL A 63 5.09 6.32 6.14
N LYS A 64 6.38 5.97 6.19
CA LYS A 64 7.42 6.71 6.92
C LYS A 64 8.66 6.89 6.07
N ASN A 65 9.50 7.86 6.44
CA ASN A 65 10.81 8.12 5.84
C ASN A 65 10.77 8.43 4.33
N THR A 66 9.63 8.85 3.81
CA THR A 66 9.46 9.31 2.43
C THR A 66 8.27 10.27 2.38
N ASP A 67 8.30 11.23 1.45
CA ASP A 67 7.20 12.18 1.25
C ASP A 67 5.95 11.52 0.65
N PHE A 68 6.15 10.54 -0.25
CA PHE A 68 5.06 9.77 -0.83
C PHE A 68 5.51 8.41 -1.37
N VAL A 69 4.55 7.50 -1.50
CA VAL A 69 4.67 6.25 -2.26
C VAL A 69 3.53 6.11 -3.26
N GLU A 70 3.81 5.47 -4.38
CA GLU A 70 2.82 5.06 -5.37
C GLU A 70 2.88 3.55 -5.54
N GLY A 71 1.69 2.94 -5.64
CA GLY A 71 1.55 1.50 -5.74
C GLY A 71 0.27 1.07 -6.42
N ILE A 72 0.14 -0.23 -6.67
CA ILE A 72 -1.08 -0.85 -7.18
C ILE A 72 -1.69 -1.77 -6.11
N VAL A 73 -3.01 -1.75 -5.97
CA VAL A 73 -3.73 -2.58 -4.99
C VAL A 73 -3.73 -4.04 -5.44
N LEU A 74 -3.21 -4.93 -4.59
CA LEU A 74 -3.23 -6.37 -4.80
C LEU A 74 -4.44 -7.04 -4.14
N TYR A 75 -4.72 -6.66 -2.88
CA TYR A 75 -5.86 -7.18 -2.12
C TYR A 75 -6.58 -6.04 -1.40
N ALA A 76 -7.91 -6.05 -1.41
CA ALA A 76 -8.75 -5.05 -0.77
C ALA A 76 -9.79 -5.71 0.16
N GLY A 77 -10.37 -4.93 1.07
CA GLY A 77 -11.45 -5.41 1.94
C GLY A 77 -11.03 -6.54 2.87
N ASN A 78 -11.81 -7.64 2.86
CA ASN A 78 -11.59 -8.81 3.72
C ASN A 78 -10.52 -9.75 3.19
N ASP A 79 -10.10 -9.59 1.94
CA ASP A 79 -9.12 -10.45 1.29
C ASP A 79 -7.68 -10.02 1.62
N THR A 80 -7.49 -8.89 2.33
CA THR A 80 -6.15 -8.48 2.76
C THR A 80 -5.57 -9.46 3.76
N LYS A 81 -4.25 -9.67 3.69
CA LYS A 81 -3.53 -10.55 4.62
C LYS A 81 -3.71 -10.13 6.08
N ALA A 82 -3.84 -8.82 6.33
CA ALA A 82 -4.13 -8.30 7.66
C ALA A 82 -5.48 -8.81 8.21
N MET A 83 -6.50 -8.92 7.36
CA MET A 83 -7.83 -9.40 7.75
C MET A 83 -7.87 -10.93 7.85
N LEU A 84 -7.16 -11.64 6.97
CA LEU A 84 -7.07 -13.11 7.02
C LEU A 84 -6.35 -13.61 8.28
N ASN A 85 -5.40 -12.83 8.81
CA ASN A 85 -4.72 -13.15 10.06
C ASN A 85 -5.48 -12.70 11.32
N ASN A 86 -6.62 -12.03 11.17
CA ASN A 86 -7.43 -11.58 12.28
C ASN A 86 -8.45 -12.67 12.66
N LYS A 87 -8.07 -13.59 13.57
CA LYS A 87 -8.90 -14.74 14.02
C LYS A 87 -10.15 -14.38 14.85
N GLY A 88 -10.67 -13.16 14.69
CA GLY A 88 -11.75 -12.61 15.48
C GLY A 88 -11.34 -12.35 16.95
N PRO A 89 -12.18 -11.65 17.72
CA PRO A 89 -11.96 -11.47 19.15
C PRO A 89 -11.95 -12.83 19.82
N ARG A 90 -10.79 -13.26 20.32
CA ARG A 90 -10.70 -14.49 21.13
C ARG A 90 -11.45 -14.21 22.43
N TYR A 91 -12.63 -14.81 22.60
CA TYR A 91 -13.37 -14.74 23.85
C TYR A 91 -12.45 -15.24 24.98
N LYS A 92 -12.06 -14.34 25.88
CA LYS A 92 -11.29 -14.73 27.08
C LYS A 92 -12.28 -15.46 27.99
N ARG A 93 -12.02 -16.75 28.23
CA ARG A 93 -12.72 -17.51 29.28
C ARG A 93 -12.27 -17.06 30.65
#